data_AF-A0A1S1Y2G3-F1
#
_entry.id   AF-A0A1S1Y2G3-F1
#
_cell.length_a   1.000
_cell.length_b   1.000
_cell.length_c   1.000
_cell.angle_alpha   90.00
_cell.angle_beta   90.00
_cell.angle_gamma   90.00
#
_symmetry.space_group_name_H-M   'P 1'
#
loop_
_entity.id
_entity.type
_entity.pdbx_description
1 polymer ?
#
loop_
_entity_poly.entity_id
_entity_poly.type
_entity_poly.pdbx_seq_one_letter_code
_entity_poly.pdbx_strand_id
1 'polypeptide(L)'
;MNISEAVRIINNLDYEEGLKRKFAPQHSLMQLDRNGDIVAIYRFKKSPTEEEQVEALKKHRGTVQIPAMPGMFDTVAALQARISKSMPVFSSLSPIGSG
;
A
#
# COMPACT_ATOMS: atom_id res chain seq x y z
N MET A 1 -8.08 2.78 -7.41
CA MET A 1 -7.33 1.75 -8.15
C MET A 1 -8.00 0.40 -7.93
N ASN A 2 -7.99 -0.52 -8.90
CA ASN A 2 -8.54 -1.88 -8.70
C ASN A 2 -7.58 -2.74 -7.86
N ILE A 3 -8.11 -3.55 -6.95
CA ILE A 3 -7.32 -4.51 -6.15
C ILE A 3 -6.47 -5.48 -6.99
N SER A 4 -6.96 -5.91 -8.15
CA SER A 4 -6.20 -6.77 -9.08
C SER A 4 -5.00 -6.04 -9.68
N GLU A 5 -5.16 -4.75 -9.97
CA GLU A 5 -4.08 -3.89 -10.44
C GLU A 5 -3.04 -3.67 -9.33
N ALA A 6 -3.50 -3.47 -8.09
CA ALA A 6 -2.62 -3.35 -6.94
C ALA A 6 -1.77 -4.61 -6.71
N VAL A 7 -2.36 -5.81 -6.81
CA VAL A 7 -1.62 -7.08 -6.76
C VAL A 7 -0.55 -7.13 -7.84
N ARG A 8 -0.86 -6.70 -9.07
CA ARG A 8 0.13 -6.67 -10.16
C ARG A 8 1.28 -5.70 -9.87
N ILE A 9 0.98 -4.50 -9.40
CA ILE A 9 1.97 -3.46 -9.10
C ILE A 9 2.89 -3.89 -7.94
N ILE A 10 2.32 -4.40 -6.84
CA ILE A 10 3.08 -4.84 -5.66
C ILE A 10 4.03 -5.99 -6.01
N ASN A 11 3.59 -6.90 -6.88
CA ASN A 11 4.39 -8.04 -7.32
C ASN A 11 5.27 -7.75 -8.54
N ASN A 12 5.38 -6.47 -8.95
CA ASN A 12 6.13 -6.03 -10.13
C ASN A 12 5.78 -6.81 -11.41
N LEU A 13 4.51 -7.22 -11.57
CA LEU A 13 4.03 -7.87 -12.79
C LEU A 13 3.85 -6.87 -13.95
N ASP A 14 4.06 -5.59 -13.69
CA ASP A 14 4.17 -4.52 -14.69
C ASP A 14 5.60 -4.33 -15.22
N TYR A 15 6.61 -4.91 -14.56
CA TYR A 15 7.98 -4.88 -15.05
C TYR A 15 8.18 -5.95 -16.12
N GLU A 16 8.65 -5.53 -17.29
CA GLU A 16 9.08 -6.43 -18.37
C GLU A 16 10.19 -7.40 -17.90
N GLU A 17 10.27 -8.57 -18.54
CA GLU A 17 11.23 -9.61 -18.18
C GLU A 17 12.71 -9.19 -18.35
N GLY A 18 13.61 -9.94 -17.72
CA GLY A 18 15.06 -9.76 -17.87
C GLY A 18 15.67 -8.69 -16.95
N LEU A 19 16.52 -7.82 -17.50
CA LEU A 19 17.30 -6.83 -16.74
C LEU A 19 16.42 -5.86 -15.93
N LYS A 20 15.23 -5.53 -16.43
CA LYS A 20 14.27 -4.65 -15.75
C LYS A 20 13.82 -5.24 -14.41
N ARG A 21 13.64 -6.56 -14.32
CA ARG A 21 13.24 -7.26 -13.10
C ARG A 21 14.33 -7.24 -12.01
N LYS A 22 15.61 -7.24 -12.39
CA LYS A 22 16.74 -7.12 -11.43
C LYS A 22 16.76 -5.78 -10.70
N PHE A 23 16.19 -4.74 -11.31
CA PHE A 23 16.07 -3.41 -10.72
C PHE A 23 14.64 -3.07 -10.28
N ALA A 24 13.76 -4.07 -10.26
CA ALA A 24 12.38 -3.89 -9.82
C ALA A 24 12.34 -3.52 -8.32
N PRO A 25 11.43 -2.64 -7.92
CA PRO A 25 11.22 -2.28 -6.52
C PRO A 25 11.01 -3.52 -5.63
N GLN A 26 11.57 -3.51 -4.43
CA GLN A 26 11.46 -4.62 -3.48
C GLN A 26 10.50 -4.31 -2.32
N HIS A 27 10.14 -3.05 -2.16
CA HIS A 27 9.24 -2.59 -1.11
C HIS A 27 8.18 -1.68 -1.72
N SER A 28 7.01 -1.67 -1.10
CA SER A 28 5.91 -0.79 -1.46
C SER A 28 5.20 -0.26 -0.22
N LEU A 29 4.68 0.96 -0.30
CA LEU A 29 3.71 1.50 0.65
C LEU A 29 2.38 1.67 -0.08
N MET A 30 1.41 0.85 0.28
CA MET A 30 0.03 0.99 -0.19
C MET A 30 -0.72 1.92 0.76
N GLN A 31 -1.45 2.88 0.20
CA GLN A 31 -2.33 3.76 0.97
C GLN A 31 -3.79 3.42 0.73
N LEU A 32 -4.51 3.25 1.84
CA LEU A 32 -5.94 2.99 1.85
C LEU A 32 -6.67 4.18 2.45
N ASP A 33 -7.79 4.57 1.87
CA ASP A 33 -8.68 5.54 2.49
C ASP A 33 -9.65 4.88 3.50
N ARG A 34 -10.56 5.68 4.06
CA ARG A 34 -11.56 5.24 5.06
C ARG A 34 -12.61 4.28 4.51
N ASN A 35 -12.74 4.18 3.19
CA ASN A 35 -13.64 3.22 2.55
C ASN A 35 -12.94 1.89 2.27
N GLY A 36 -11.62 1.84 2.47
CA GLY A 36 -10.77 0.69 2.15
C GLY A 36 -10.31 0.69 0.70
N ASP A 37 -10.50 1.81 -0.01
CA ASP A 37 -10.08 1.97 -1.38
C ASP A 37 -8.58 2.25 -1.45
N ILE A 38 -7.92 1.59 -2.41
CA ILE A 38 -6.50 1.82 -2.69
C ILE A 38 -6.37 3.11 -3.47
N VAL A 39 -5.84 4.15 -2.82
CA VAL A 39 -5.66 5.48 -3.41
C VAL A 39 -4.27 5.68 -4.02
N ALA A 40 -3.25 5.02 -3.47
CA ALA A 40 -1.89 5.12 -3.98
C ALA A 40 -1.03 3.90 -3.61
N ILE A 41 -0.03 3.61 -4.44
CA ILE A 41 1.03 2.64 -4.17
C ILE A 41 2.37 3.30 -4.51
N TYR A 42 3.19 3.49 -3.49
CA TYR A 42 4.56 3.99 -3.64
C TYR A 42 5.51 2.80 -3.66
N ARG A 43 6.47 2.79 -4.58
CA ARG A 43 7.40 1.66 -4.78
C ARG A 43 8.83 2.09 -4.56
N PHE A 44 9.59 1.27 -3.84
CA PHE A 44 10.94 1.58 -3.39
C PHE A 44 11.89 0.41 -3.64
N LYS A 45 13.14 0.71 -3.97
CA LYS A 45 14.20 -0.32 -4.11
C LYS A 45 14.70 -0.83 -2.76
N LYS A 46 14.60 0.00 -1.71
CA LYS A 46 14.97 -0.30 -0.32
C LYS A 46 13.74 -0.07 0.57
N SER A 47 13.79 -0.53 1.82
CA SER A 47 12.75 -0.20 2.79
C SER A 47 12.58 1.32 2.88
N PRO A 48 11.34 1.83 2.81
CA PRO A 48 11.09 3.26 2.84
C PRO A 48 11.49 3.86 4.19
N THR A 49 12.11 5.03 4.18
CA THR A 49 12.45 5.78 5.38
C THR A 49 11.20 6.34 6.06
N GLU A 50 11.33 6.75 7.32
CA GLU A 50 10.24 7.42 8.05
C GLU A 50 9.82 8.72 7.33
N GLU A 51 10.77 9.46 6.79
CA GLU A 51 10.53 10.69 6.04
C GLU A 51 9.69 10.40 4.79
N GLU A 52 10.03 9.36 4.02
CA GLU A 52 9.26 8.93 2.84
C GLU A 52 7.83 8.50 3.21
N GLN A 53 7.68 7.81 4.34
CA GLN A 53 6.36 7.44 4.87
C GLN A 53 5.54 8.69 5.22
N VAL A 54 6.12 9.65 5.93
CA VAL A 54 5.46 10.91 6.30
C VAL A 54 5.10 11.73 5.06
N GLU A 55 5.98 11.82 4.06
CA GLU A 55 5.69 12.51 2.80
C GLU A 55 4.51 11.89 2.06
N ALA A 56 4.43 10.56 1.99
CA ALA A 56 3.29 9.88 1.40
C ALA A 56 1.99 10.14 2.20
N LEU A 57 2.03 10.17 3.54
CA LEU A 57 0.86 10.55 4.36
C LEU A 57 0.41 12.00 4.13
N LYS A 58 1.36 12.92 3.89
CA LYS A 58 1.04 14.32 3.58
C LYS A 58 0.31 14.45 2.24
N LYS A 59 0.66 13.63 1.24
CA LYS A 59 0.02 13.61 -0.09
C LYS A 59 -1.41 13.07 -0.05
N HIS A 60 -1.66 12.07 0.79
CA HIS A 60 -3.00 11.48 0.96
C HIS A 60 -3.39 11.47 2.44
N ARG A 61 -3.89 12.61 2.94
CA ARG A 61 -4.30 12.76 4.33
C ARG A 61 -5.49 11.86 4.67
N GLY A 62 -5.53 11.37 5.90
CA GLY A 62 -6.62 10.52 6.39
C GLY A 62 -6.60 9.10 5.81
N THR A 63 -5.47 8.67 5.25
CA THR A 63 -5.22 7.30 4.81
C THR A 63 -4.45 6.51 5.85
N VAL A 64 -4.50 5.18 5.76
CA VAL A 64 -3.56 4.29 6.44
C VAL A 64 -2.55 3.75 5.45
N GLN A 65 -1.31 3.59 5.91
CA GLN A 65 -0.24 2.98 5.12
C GLN A 65 -0.10 1.50 5.47
N ILE A 66 -0.03 0.65 4.45
CA ILE A 66 0.27 -0.77 4.57
C ILE A 66 1.58 -1.03 3.81
N PRO A 67 2.66 -1.40 4.52
CA PRO A 67 3.87 -1.86 3.85
C PRO A 67 3.61 -3.21 3.17
N ALA A 68 4.16 -3.36 1.98
CA ALA A 68 4.03 -4.53 1.13
C ALA A 68 5.37 -4.83 0.44
N MET A 69 5.57 -6.09 0.05
CA MET A 69 6.72 -6.54 -0.73
C MET A 69 6.21 -7.51 -1.82
N PRO A 70 6.94 -7.67 -2.92
CA PRO A 70 6.66 -8.73 -3.89
C PRO A 70 6.61 -10.10 -3.18
N GLY A 71 5.63 -10.93 -3.52
CA GLY A 71 5.42 -12.24 -2.88
C GLY A 71 4.60 -12.19 -1.59
N MET A 72 4.29 -11.00 -1.05
CA MET A 72 3.52 -10.89 0.20
C MET A 72 2.01 -11.10 -0.02
N PHE A 73 1.52 -10.71 -1.20
CA PHE A 73 0.11 -10.81 -1.58
C PHE A 73 0.01 -11.38 -2.99
N ASP A 74 0.15 -12.70 -3.11
CA ASP A 74 0.15 -13.39 -4.41
C ASP A 74 -1.23 -13.46 -5.06
N THR A 75 -2.29 -13.21 -4.29
CA THR A 75 -3.67 -13.27 -4.76
C THR A 75 -4.46 -12.04 -4.33
N VAL A 76 -5.50 -11.73 -5.11
CA VAL A 76 -6.50 -10.70 -4.77
C VAL A 76 -7.12 -10.97 -3.40
N ALA A 77 -7.45 -12.23 -3.11
CA ALA A 77 -8.04 -12.63 -1.84
C ALA A 77 -7.11 -12.33 -0.65
N ALA A 78 -5.81 -12.61 -0.78
CA ALA A 78 -4.83 -12.32 0.27
C ALA A 78 -4.71 -10.81 0.54
N LEU A 79 -4.66 -9.99 -0.52
CA LEU A 79 -4.63 -8.54 -0.39
C LEU A 79 -5.93 -8.02 0.24
N GLN A 80 -7.09 -8.55 -0.18
CA GLN A 80 -8.39 -8.13 0.33
C GLN A 80 -8.54 -8.44 1.83
N ALA A 81 -8.13 -9.63 2.26
CA ALA A 81 -8.13 -10.00 3.66
C ALA A 81 -7.25 -9.05 4.49
N ARG A 82 -6.09 -8.64 3.95
CA ARG A 82 -5.22 -7.67 4.61
C ARG A 82 -5.86 -6.30 4.73
N ILE A 83 -6.52 -5.80 3.69
CA ILE A 83 -7.26 -4.54 3.69
C ILE A 83 -8.35 -4.59 4.76
N SER A 84 -9.20 -5.61 4.74
CA SER A 84 -10.29 -5.78 5.73
C SER A 84 -9.77 -5.82 7.17
N LYS A 85 -8.60 -6.43 7.42
CA LYS A 85 -7.98 -6.44 8.75
C LYS A 85 -7.46 -5.07 9.19
N SER A 86 -7.14 -4.18 8.25
CA SER A 86 -6.66 -2.82 8.55
C SER A 86 -7.80 -1.80 8.69
N MET A 87 -9.00 -2.08 8.20
CA MET A 87 -10.15 -1.17 8.29
C MET A 87 -10.55 -0.77 9.72
N PRO A 88 -10.51 -1.65 10.74
CA PRO A 88 -10.84 -1.28 12.12
C PRO A 88 -9.96 -0.16 12.69
N VAL A 89 -8.78 0.10 12.11
CA VAL A 89 -7.93 1.23 12.49
C VAL A 89 -8.69 2.55 12.30
N PHE A 90 -9.46 2.68 11.22
CA PHE A 90 -10.30 3.87 10.99
C PHE A 90 -11.44 4.00 12.00
N SER A 91 -11.98 2.88 12.49
CA SER A 91 -13.00 2.89 13.54
C SER A 91 -12.45 3.29 14.91
N SER A 92 -11.17 2.98 15.17
CA SER A 92 -10.47 3.37 16.41
C SER A 92 -9.94 4.80 16.39
N LEU A 93 -9.83 5.40 15.20
CA LEU A 93 -9.55 6.82 15.03
C LEU A 93 -10.86 7.60 15.25
N SER A 94 -11.33 7.62 16.50
CA SER A 94 -12.39 8.53 16.95
C SER A 94 -12.07 9.95 16.47
N PRO A 95 -13.07 10.76 16.09
CA PRO A 95 -12.83 12.18 15.83
C PRO A 95 -12.27 12.80 17.11
N ILE A 96 -11.00 13.20 17.10
CA ILE A 96 -10.43 14.07 18.12
C ILE A 96 -11.12 15.43 17.90
N GLY A 97 -12.28 15.63 18.51
CA GLY A 97 -13.08 16.84 18.30
C GLY A 97 -14.55 16.65 18.63
N SER A 98 -14.87 16.40 19.90
CA SER A 98 -16.16 16.71 20.53
C SER A 98 -15.97 16.60 22.04
N GLY A 99 -15.47 17.68 22.64
CA GLY A 99 -15.26 17.84 24.09
C GLY A 99 -14.82 19.26 24.37
#